data_AF-A0A1Z9X207-F1
#
_entry.id   AF-A0A1Z9X207-F1
#
_cell.length_a   1.000
_cell.length_b   1.000
_cell.length_c   1.000
_cell.angle_alpha   90.00
_cell.angle_beta   90.00
_cell.angle_gamma   90.00
#
_symmetry.space_group_name_H-M   'P 1'
#
loop_
_entity.id
_entity.type
_entity.pdbx_description
1 polymer ?
#
loop_
_entity_poly.entity_id
_entity_poly.type
_entity_poly.pdbx_seq_one_letter_code
_entity_poly.pdbx_strand_id
1 'polypeptide(L)'
;MFQVQHTLFDDAHHQPAMSPGYEKACLGHSLLVNDAFATDIKSDTRLCRRGDKIDVYRNLNIKDMMSCKQRHGQWKGKVTGYAKAFVLVDFEFVVSEASRQRVLREQRKNVHGFCRGVLEDAFNSDFDINALPSNHRVVTYNPYRAGHFFDRLTNEPVTRPQETYALVYGGNVYLMD
;
A
#
# COMPACT_ATOMS: atom_id res chain seq x y z
N MET A 1 -2.36 19.46 -13.19
CA MET A 1 -2.08 19.28 -11.76
C MET A 1 -3.28 18.54 -11.18
N PHE A 2 -3.19 17.24 -10.93
CA PHE A 2 -4.31 16.48 -10.36
C PHE A 2 -4.33 16.74 -8.85
N GLN A 3 -5.27 17.54 -8.38
CA GLN A 3 -5.58 17.62 -6.95
C GLN A 3 -6.44 16.41 -6.60
N VAL A 4 -5.91 15.55 -5.72
CA VAL A 4 -6.72 14.51 -5.07
C VAL A 4 -7.47 15.21 -3.94
N GLN A 5 -8.79 15.31 -4.06
CA GLN A 5 -9.64 15.83 -3.00
C GLN A 5 -10.20 14.66 -2.20
N HIS A 6 -9.99 14.68 -0.88
CA HIS A 6 -10.66 13.79 0.07
C HIS A 6 -11.66 14.64 0.86
N THR A 7 -12.92 14.22 0.89
CA THR A 7 -13.95 14.83 1.74
C THR A 7 -13.86 14.22 3.14
N LEU A 8 -13.58 15.06 4.14
CA LEU A 8 -13.60 14.71 5.56
C LEU A 8 -15.05 14.76 6.08
N PHE A 9 -15.45 13.80 6.91
CA PHE A 9 -16.70 13.82 7.66
C PHE A 9 -16.41 13.67 9.17
N ASP A 10 -17.28 14.27 9.97
CA ASP A 10 -17.11 14.59 11.41
C ASP A 10 -16.93 13.38 12.35
N ASP A 11 -16.23 13.62 13.46
CA ASP A 11 -15.57 12.66 14.36
C ASP A 11 -16.49 11.84 15.29
N ALA A 12 -16.21 10.54 15.38
CA ALA A 12 -16.50 9.72 16.56
C ALA A 12 -15.37 8.69 16.74
N HIS A 13 -14.42 9.00 17.62
CA HIS A 13 -13.24 8.17 17.89
C HIS A 13 -13.59 6.87 18.62
N HIS A 14 -13.26 5.73 18.01
CA HIS A 14 -13.13 4.44 18.68
C HIS A 14 -11.66 4.01 18.56
N GLN A 15 -10.87 4.16 19.62
CA GLN A 15 -9.46 3.73 19.63
C GLN A 15 -9.36 2.23 19.90
N PRO A 16 -8.71 1.42 19.05
CA PRO A 16 -8.34 0.05 19.41
C PRO A 16 -7.19 0.02 20.41
N ALA A 17 -7.11 -1.07 21.17
CA ALA A 17 -6.04 -1.36 22.12
C ALA A 17 -4.71 -1.63 21.40
N MET A 18 -3.63 -1.00 21.87
CA MET A 18 -2.25 -0.99 21.35
C MET A 18 -2.10 -0.23 20.01
N SER A 19 -1.48 0.95 20.06
CA SER A 19 -1.11 1.72 18.85
C SER A 19 -0.11 0.88 18.03
N PRO A 20 -0.43 0.52 16.77
CA PRO A 20 0.32 -0.42 15.92
C PRO A 20 1.77 -0.07 15.55
N GLY A 21 2.41 0.88 16.25
CA GLY A 21 3.76 1.36 15.98
C GLY A 21 3.88 2.23 14.72
N TYR A 22 3.21 1.88 13.63
CA TYR A 22 3.26 2.60 12.36
C TYR A 22 2.66 4.01 12.45
N GLU A 23 1.66 4.21 13.32
CA GLU A 23 0.97 5.50 13.46
C GLU A 23 1.94 6.63 13.81
N LYS A 24 2.98 6.34 14.61
CA LYS A 24 4.02 7.30 14.99
C LYS A 24 4.86 7.75 13.80
N ALA A 25 5.01 6.89 12.79
CA ALA A 25 5.76 7.19 11.58
C ALA A 25 4.91 7.91 10.51
N CYS A 26 3.59 7.88 10.62
CA CYS A 26 2.68 8.59 9.72
C CYS A 26 2.45 10.02 10.23
N LEU A 27 3.05 11.02 9.58
CA LEU A 27 3.04 12.43 10.04
C LEU A 27 1.69 13.17 9.88
N GLY A 28 0.61 12.46 9.60
CA GLY A 28 -0.71 13.04 9.34
C GLY A 28 -1.82 12.06 9.66
N HIS A 29 -3.05 12.52 9.45
CA HIS A 29 -4.23 11.73 9.80
C HIS A 29 -4.49 10.62 8.78
N SER A 30 -5.12 9.55 9.27
CA SER A 30 -5.72 8.53 8.41
C SER A 30 -6.67 9.17 7.40
N LEU A 31 -6.65 8.64 6.18
CA LEU A 31 -7.64 8.95 5.15
C LEU A 31 -9.00 8.31 5.44
N LEU A 32 -9.03 7.28 6.29
CA LEU A 32 -10.25 6.54 6.60
C LEU A 32 -11.08 7.36 7.58
N VAL A 33 -12.28 7.71 7.15
CA VAL A 33 -13.33 8.30 7.98
C VAL A 33 -14.47 7.29 8.03
N ASN A 34 -14.87 6.87 9.24
CA ASN A 34 -15.83 5.78 9.43
C ASN A 34 -15.43 4.51 8.63
N ASP A 35 -14.17 4.10 8.79
CA ASP A 35 -13.55 2.93 8.13
C ASP A 35 -13.54 2.96 6.60
N ALA A 36 -13.69 4.12 5.98
CA ALA A 36 -13.71 4.23 4.54
C ALA A 36 -13.07 5.52 4.03
N PHE A 37 -12.54 5.48 2.81
CA PHE A 37 -12.17 6.68 2.08
C PHE A 37 -12.63 6.60 0.63
N ALA A 38 -13.09 7.74 0.12
CA ALA A 38 -13.56 7.89 -1.25
C ALA A 38 -12.47 8.52 -2.12
N THR A 39 -12.45 8.17 -3.39
CA THR A 39 -11.58 8.78 -4.39
C THR A 39 -12.33 8.90 -5.71
N ASP A 40 -12.32 10.10 -6.28
CA ASP A 40 -12.86 10.35 -7.60
C ASP A 40 -11.88 9.86 -8.66
N ILE A 41 -12.33 8.89 -9.46
CA ILE A 41 -11.54 8.24 -10.51
C ILE A 41 -12.35 8.26 -11.80
N LYS A 42 -11.97 9.17 -12.70
CA LYS A 42 -12.70 9.48 -13.94
C LYS A 42 -14.12 9.97 -13.61
N SER A 43 -15.15 9.26 -14.05
CA SER A 43 -16.56 9.56 -13.81
C SER A 43 -17.13 8.94 -12.54
N ASP A 44 -16.35 8.12 -11.83
CA ASP A 44 -16.84 7.33 -10.69
C ASP A 44 -16.20 7.82 -9.40
N THR A 45 -17.01 8.05 -8.36
CA THR A 45 -16.52 8.06 -6.98
C THR A 45 -16.43 6.63 -6.50
N ARG A 46 -15.21 6.19 -6.18
CA ARG A 46 -14.96 4.82 -5.74
C ARG A 46 -14.57 4.82 -4.28
N LEU A 47 -15.09 3.84 -3.55
CA LEU A 47 -14.88 3.72 -2.12
C LEU A 47 -13.97 2.53 -1.85
N CYS A 48 -13.07 2.71 -0.88
CA CYS A 48 -12.23 1.68 -0.33
C CYS A 48 -12.44 1.67 1.19
N ARG A 49 -12.67 0.50 1.78
CA ARG A 49 -12.97 0.34 3.20
C ARG A 49 -11.91 -0.47 3.93
N ARG A 50 -11.71 -0.19 5.22
CA ARG A 50 -11.02 -1.10 6.13
C ARG A 50 -11.65 -2.48 6.00
N GLY A 51 -10.82 -3.52 5.98
CA GLY A 51 -11.28 -4.89 5.73
C GLY A 51 -11.37 -5.30 4.25
N ASP A 52 -11.26 -4.37 3.29
CA ASP A 52 -11.25 -4.73 1.87
C ASP A 52 -9.96 -5.45 1.49
N LYS A 53 -10.08 -6.56 0.74
CA LYS A 53 -8.91 -7.21 0.13
C LYS A 53 -8.46 -6.45 -1.12
N ILE A 54 -7.24 -5.92 -1.10
CA ILE A 54 -6.69 -5.03 -2.13
C ILE A 54 -5.29 -5.43 -2.58
N ASP A 55 -4.94 -5.09 -3.83
CA ASP A 55 -3.54 -5.04 -4.28
C ASP A 55 -3.05 -3.58 -4.13
N VAL A 56 -1.94 -3.35 -3.42
CA VAL A 56 -1.26 -2.06 -3.31
C VAL A 56 0.05 -2.07 -4.10
N TYR A 57 0.27 -1.02 -4.88
CA TYR A 57 1.50 -0.83 -5.67
C TYR A 57 1.79 0.63 -5.94
N ARG A 58 3.04 0.94 -6.31
CA ARG A 58 3.45 2.27 -6.73
C ARG A 58 2.68 2.70 -7.98
N ASN A 59 2.04 3.86 -7.92
CA ASN A 59 1.45 4.47 -9.09
C ASN A 59 2.56 4.98 -10.03
N LEU A 60 2.50 4.60 -11.31
CA LEU A 60 3.49 5.02 -12.30
C LEU A 60 3.15 6.37 -12.96
N ASN A 61 1.91 6.83 -12.79
CA ASN A 61 1.38 8.04 -13.41
C ASN A 61 1.19 9.20 -12.42
N ILE A 62 1.06 8.91 -11.13
CA ILE A 62 0.93 9.90 -10.07
C ILE A 62 2.19 9.84 -9.21
N LYS A 63 2.95 10.94 -9.20
CA LYS A 63 4.21 11.03 -8.48
C LYS A 63 3.97 10.83 -6.97
N ASP A 64 4.84 10.06 -6.34
CA ASP A 64 4.87 9.80 -4.89
C ASP A 64 3.60 9.19 -4.31
N MET A 65 2.74 8.58 -5.15
CA MET A 65 1.51 7.94 -4.72
C MET A 65 1.52 6.44 -4.99
N MET A 66 0.82 5.72 -4.12
CA MET A 66 0.45 4.32 -4.28
C MET A 66 -0.98 4.24 -4.82
N SER A 67 -1.34 3.12 -5.43
CA SER A 67 -2.71 2.81 -5.84
C SER A 67 -3.19 1.58 -5.08
N CYS A 68 -4.44 1.59 -4.61
CA CYS A 68 -5.12 0.39 -4.14
C CYS A 68 -6.11 -0.11 -5.20
N LYS A 69 -6.05 -1.40 -5.52
CA LYS A 69 -6.92 -2.05 -6.51
C LYS A 69 -7.71 -3.17 -5.86
N GLN A 70 -9.03 -3.11 -5.97
CA GLN A 70 -9.95 -4.02 -5.31
C GLN A 70 -9.89 -5.44 -5.88
N ARG A 71 -10.02 -6.43 -4.99
CA ARG A 71 -10.05 -7.86 -5.38
C ARG A 71 -11.46 -8.45 -5.39
N HIS A 72 -12.43 -7.79 -4.77
CA HIS A 72 -13.81 -8.23 -4.65
C HIS A 72 -14.79 -7.06 -4.79
N GLY A 73 -16.08 -7.34 -4.70
CA GLY A 73 -17.15 -6.34 -4.75
C GLY A 73 -17.34 -5.67 -6.10
N GLN A 74 -18.12 -4.58 -6.12
CA GLN A 74 -18.49 -3.84 -7.33
C GLN A 74 -17.29 -3.25 -8.09
N TRP A 75 -16.18 -2.99 -7.38
CA TRP A 75 -14.97 -2.41 -7.96
C TRP A 75 -13.89 -3.45 -8.26
N LYS A 76 -14.20 -4.76 -8.23
CA LYS A 76 -13.23 -5.84 -8.50
C LYS A 76 -12.39 -5.55 -9.75
N GLY A 77 -11.08 -5.59 -9.59
CA GLY A 77 -10.10 -5.34 -10.65
C GLY A 77 -9.87 -3.87 -10.98
N LYS A 78 -10.56 -2.94 -10.32
CA LYS A 78 -10.43 -1.49 -10.52
C LYS A 78 -9.68 -0.85 -9.37
N VAL A 79 -8.93 0.21 -9.68
CA VAL A 79 -8.35 1.10 -8.67
C VAL A 79 -9.47 1.86 -7.97
N THR A 80 -9.44 1.89 -6.65
CA THR A 80 -10.44 2.58 -5.81
C THR A 80 -9.88 3.69 -4.95
N GLY A 81 -8.56 3.89 -4.98
CA GLY A 81 -7.95 4.90 -4.15
C GLY A 81 -6.47 5.13 -4.44
N TYR A 82 -6.02 6.31 -4.04
CA TYR A 82 -4.61 6.68 -4.03
C TYR A 82 -4.25 7.23 -2.65
N ALA A 83 -3.07 6.88 -2.17
CA ALA A 83 -2.51 7.39 -0.92
C ALA A 83 -0.98 7.36 -1.02
N LYS A 84 -0.27 8.16 -0.21
CA LYS A 84 1.18 8.07 -0.10
C LYS A 84 1.61 6.76 0.56
N ALA A 85 0.88 6.35 1.59
CA ALA A 85 1.08 5.09 2.29
C ALA A 85 -0.23 4.31 2.44
N PHE A 86 -0.13 2.98 2.39
CA PHE A 86 -1.20 2.07 2.80
C PHE A 86 -0.66 1.11 3.86
N VAL A 87 -1.47 0.76 4.83
CA VAL A 87 -1.18 -0.28 5.82
C VAL A 87 -2.09 -1.46 5.53
N LEU A 88 -1.51 -2.64 5.46
CA LEU A 88 -2.21 -3.90 5.23
C LEU A 88 -1.95 -4.88 6.37
N VAL A 89 -2.96 -5.70 6.65
CA VAL A 89 -2.83 -6.95 7.44
C VAL A 89 -3.11 -8.15 6.53
N ASP A 90 -2.83 -9.37 7.00
CA ASP A 90 -3.05 -10.61 6.24
C ASP A 90 -2.53 -10.53 4.80
N PHE A 91 -1.25 -10.17 4.64
CA PHE A 91 -0.69 -9.77 3.36
C PHE A 91 0.27 -10.80 2.75
N GLU A 92 0.41 -10.73 1.43
CA GLU A 92 1.33 -11.51 0.60
C GLU A 92 1.98 -10.63 -0.46
N PHE A 93 3.19 -11.02 -0.89
CA PHE A 93 3.88 -10.39 -2.01
C PHE A 93 3.57 -11.13 -3.30
N VAL A 94 3.11 -10.39 -4.31
CA VAL A 94 2.70 -10.99 -5.59
C VAL A 94 3.45 -10.34 -6.73
N VAL A 95 3.99 -11.17 -7.61
CA VAL A 95 4.61 -10.76 -8.88
C VAL A 95 3.86 -11.41 -10.04
N SER A 96 3.40 -10.60 -10.98
CA SER A 96 2.88 -11.08 -12.26
C SER A 96 4.05 -11.38 -13.19
N GLU A 97 4.40 -12.66 -13.33
CA GLU A 97 5.54 -13.05 -14.16
C GLU A 97 5.35 -12.63 -15.63
N ALA A 98 4.14 -12.74 -16.17
CA ALA A 98 3.84 -12.27 -17.51
C ALA A 98 4.10 -10.75 -17.68
N SER A 99 3.71 -9.95 -16.69
CA SER A 99 3.97 -8.50 -16.71
C SER A 99 5.45 -8.18 -16.50
N ARG A 100 6.14 -8.93 -15.62
CA ARG A 100 7.58 -8.81 -15.38
C ARG A 100 8.37 -9.09 -16.66
N GLN A 101 8.07 -10.19 -17.35
CA GLN A 101 8.70 -10.53 -18.62
C GLN A 101 8.49 -9.46 -19.69
N ARG A 102 7.34 -8.77 -19.68
CA ARG A 102 7.13 -7.60 -20.55
C ARG A 102 8.07 -6.44 -20.21
N VAL A 103 8.29 -6.13 -18.92
CA VAL A 103 9.29 -5.10 -18.52
C VAL A 103 10.68 -5.46 -19.00
N LEU A 104 11.09 -6.72 -18.82
CA LEU A 104 12.42 -7.18 -19.21
C LEU A 104 12.64 -7.11 -20.72
N ARG A 105 11.63 -7.43 -21.54
CA ARG A 105 11.74 -7.33 -23.00
C ARG A 105 11.68 -5.90 -23.51
N GLU A 106 10.69 -5.13 -23.03
CA GLU A 106 10.39 -3.82 -23.59
C GLU A 106 11.17 -2.68 -22.93
N GLN A 107 11.84 -2.95 -21.80
CA GLN A 107 12.54 -1.95 -20.97
C GLN A 107 11.64 -0.75 -20.60
N ARG A 108 10.33 -1.02 -20.50
CA ARG A 108 9.28 -0.03 -20.19
C ARG A 108 8.62 -0.37 -18.86
N LYS A 109 8.48 0.64 -18.00
CA LYS A 109 7.84 0.48 -16.70
C LYS A 109 6.39 0.06 -16.87
N ASN A 110 6.02 -1.03 -16.20
CA ASN A 110 4.62 -1.44 -16.00
C ASN A 110 4.43 -1.88 -14.55
N VAL A 111 3.18 -2.01 -14.12
CA VAL A 111 2.88 -2.58 -12.81
C VAL A 111 2.94 -4.11 -12.92
N HIS A 112 3.79 -4.72 -12.10
CA HIS A 112 4.02 -6.17 -12.12
C HIS A 112 4.38 -6.75 -10.76
N GLY A 113 4.62 -5.93 -9.73
CA GLY A 113 4.74 -6.35 -8.33
C GLY A 113 3.77 -5.55 -7.48
N PHE A 114 3.11 -6.20 -6.52
CA PHE A 114 2.20 -5.56 -5.57
C PHE A 114 2.18 -6.32 -4.24
N CYS A 115 1.92 -5.59 -3.16
CA CYS A 115 1.58 -6.17 -1.85
C CYS A 115 0.06 -6.35 -1.83
N ARG A 116 -0.41 -7.59 -1.68
CA ARG A 116 -1.84 -7.88 -1.56
C ARG A 116 -2.15 -8.16 -0.10
N GLY A 117 -3.20 -7.55 0.43
CA GLY A 117 -3.63 -7.81 1.80
C GLY A 117 -5.02 -7.25 2.07
N VAL A 118 -5.39 -7.24 3.33
CA VAL A 118 -6.60 -6.60 3.85
C VAL A 118 -6.24 -5.16 4.24
N LEU A 119 -7.00 -4.18 3.76
CA LEU A 119 -6.77 -2.78 4.09
C LEU A 119 -6.98 -2.57 5.59
N GLU A 120 -5.95 -2.06 6.25
CA GLU A 120 -6.02 -1.54 7.60
C GLU A 120 -6.13 -0.02 7.57
N ASP A 121 -5.19 0.67 6.91
CA ASP A 121 -5.15 2.14 6.94
C ASP A 121 -4.55 2.75 5.67
N ALA A 122 -4.69 4.06 5.48
CA ALA A 122 -4.14 4.81 4.38
C ALA A 122 -3.82 6.26 4.79
N PHE A 123 -2.69 6.80 4.33
CA PHE A 123 -2.21 8.14 4.70
C PHE A 123 -1.74 8.92 3.49
N ASN A 124 -1.96 10.24 3.50
CA ASN A 124 -1.52 11.15 2.43
C ASN A 124 -0.44 12.16 2.88
N SER A 125 0.10 11.98 4.08
CA SER A 125 1.22 12.74 4.63
C SER A 125 2.57 12.07 4.33
N ASP A 126 3.64 12.80 4.61
CA ASP A 126 4.98 12.20 4.60
C ASP A 126 5.13 11.18 5.73
N PHE A 127 6.15 10.34 5.59
CA PHE A 127 6.41 9.20 6.45
C PHE A 127 7.81 9.31 7.06
N ASP A 128 7.90 9.32 8.39
CA ASP A 128 9.16 9.36 9.13
C ASP A 128 9.60 7.94 9.49
N ILE A 129 10.56 7.43 8.72
CA ILE A 129 11.14 6.09 8.90
C ILE A 129 11.81 5.96 10.28
N ASN A 130 12.30 7.04 10.89
CA ASN A 130 13.00 6.98 12.18
C ASN A 130 12.03 6.77 13.35
N ALA A 131 10.73 7.01 13.15
CA ALA A 131 9.70 6.78 14.14
C ALA A 131 9.12 5.36 14.10
N LEU A 132 9.59 4.51 13.17
CA LEU A 132 9.21 3.09 13.13
C LEU A 132 9.79 2.29 14.31
N PRO A 133 9.14 1.19 14.70
CA PRO A 133 9.72 0.23 15.65
C PRO A 133 11.12 -0.23 15.23
N SER A 134 12.05 -0.34 16.18
CA SER A 134 13.46 -0.69 15.89
C SER A 134 13.66 -2.05 15.21
N ASN A 135 12.70 -2.96 15.36
CA ASN A 135 12.69 -4.31 14.76
C ASN A 135 12.01 -4.37 13.39
N HIS A 136 11.59 -3.24 12.80
CA HIS A 136 10.95 -3.26 11.49
C HIS A 136 11.89 -3.81 10.41
N ARG A 137 11.31 -4.52 9.44
CA ARG A 137 12.04 -4.99 8.26
C ARG A 137 11.65 -4.20 7.03
N VAL A 138 12.59 -4.05 6.11
CA VAL A 138 12.36 -3.35 4.84
C VAL A 138 12.43 -4.35 3.70
N VAL A 139 11.31 -4.55 3.03
CA VAL A 139 11.20 -5.41 1.85
C VAL A 139 11.09 -4.53 0.61
N THR A 140 11.76 -4.94 -0.46
CA THR A 140 11.70 -4.24 -1.74
C THR A 140 11.65 -5.21 -2.90
N TYR A 141 11.46 -4.66 -4.09
CA TYR A 141 11.34 -5.44 -5.32
C TYR A 141 11.94 -4.69 -6.51
N ASN A 142 12.76 -5.41 -7.29
CA ASN A 142 13.36 -4.91 -8.52
C ASN A 142 13.30 -6.02 -9.60
N PRO A 143 12.56 -5.83 -10.71
CA PRO A 143 12.43 -6.84 -11.76
C PRO A 143 13.73 -7.28 -12.40
N TYR A 144 14.70 -6.36 -12.49
CA TYR A 144 16.01 -6.60 -13.11
C TYR A 144 16.94 -7.38 -12.17
N ARG A 145 16.60 -7.48 -10.89
CA ARG A 145 17.38 -8.20 -9.88
C ARG A 145 16.80 -9.58 -9.58
N ALA A 146 15.49 -9.68 -9.39
CA ALA A 146 14.83 -10.91 -9.01
C ALA A 146 13.37 -10.98 -9.49
N GLY A 147 12.80 -12.19 -9.53
CA GLY A 147 11.37 -12.45 -9.78
C GLY A 147 10.51 -12.45 -8.51
N HIS A 148 11.07 -12.02 -7.38
CA HIS A 148 10.43 -12.05 -6.06
C HIS A 148 10.80 -10.81 -5.25
N PHE A 149 9.97 -10.49 -4.27
CA PHE A 149 10.30 -9.51 -3.22
C PHE A 149 11.38 -10.08 -2.31
N PHE A 150 12.29 -9.22 -1.85
CA PHE A 150 13.41 -9.61 -1.01
C PHE A 150 13.62 -8.61 0.12
N ASP A 151 14.18 -9.11 1.22
CA ASP A 151 14.57 -8.32 2.36
C ASP A 151 15.78 -7.44 1.98
N ARG A 152 15.71 -6.15 2.26
CA ARG A 152 16.71 -5.18 1.81
C ARG A 152 18.03 -5.30 2.56
N LEU A 153 18.01 -5.81 3.80
CA LEU A 153 19.20 -6.00 4.60
C LEU A 153 19.93 -7.29 4.20
N THR A 154 19.19 -8.39 4.12
CA THR A 154 19.78 -9.73 3.90
C THR A 154 19.86 -10.12 2.42
N ASN A 155 19.10 -9.45 1.54
CA ASN A 155 18.88 -9.81 0.14
C ASN A 155 18.16 -11.15 -0.09
N GLU A 156 17.68 -11.79 0.98
CA GLU A 156 16.98 -13.05 0.90
C GLU A 156 15.53 -12.89 0.41
N PRO A 157 14.97 -13.87 -0.32
CA PRO A 157 13.58 -13.85 -0.75
C PRO A 157 12.61 -13.79 0.44
N VAL A 158 11.53 -13.02 0.31
CA VAL A 158 10.44 -13.00 1.29
C VAL A 158 9.22 -13.70 0.68
N THR A 159 8.95 -14.92 1.14
CA THR A 159 7.87 -15.78 0.59
C THR A 159 6.64 -15.84 1.49
N ARG A 160 6.84 -15.82 2.82
CA ARG A 160 5.78 -15.87 3.83
C ARG A 160 6.11 -14.91 4.98
N PRO A 161 5.80 -13.61 4.84
CA PRO A 161 5.97 -12.67 5.94
C PRO A 161 5.14 -13.13 7.15
N GLN A 162 5.67 -12.89 8.35
CA GLN A 162 5.03 -13.29 9.62
C GLN A 162 4.56 -12.07 10.42
N GLU A 163 5.03 -10.89 10.04
CA GLU A 163 4.70 -9.63 10.66
C GLU A 163 3.22 -9.28 10.47
N THR A 164 2.63 -8.67 11.49
CA THR A 164 1.20 -8.33 11.50
C THR A 164 0.86 -7.27 10.45
N TYR A 165 1.70 -6.24 10.33
CA TYR A 165 1.47 -5.08 9.49
C TYR A 165 2.48 -4.97 8.34
N ALA A 166 1.97 -4.66 7.16
CA ALA A 166 2.75 -4.21 6.01
C ALA A 166 2.38 -2.77 5.65
N LEU A 167 3.30 -1.84 5.90
CA LEU A 167 3.18 -0.47 5.44
C LEU A 167 3.86 -0.32 4.08
N VAL A 168 3.07 -0.03 3.05
CA VAL A 168 3.50 0.14 1.67
C VAL A 168 3.67 1.63 1.40
N TYR A 169 4.91 2.09 1.31
CA TYR A 169 5.24 3.51 1.08
C TYR A 169 6.40 3.67 0.10
N GLY A 170 6.17 4.50 -0.93
CA GLY A 170 7.17 4.78 -1.95
C GLY A 170 7.57 3.54 -2.76
N GLY A 171 8.81 3.08 -2.58
CA GLY A 171 9.37 1.92 -3.30
C GLY A 171 9.55 0.67 -2.45
N ASN A 172 9.12 0.71 -1.18
CA ASN A 172 9.39 -0.33 -0.19
C ASN A 172 8.12 -0.74 0.53
N VAL A 173 8.22 -1.85 1.24
CA VAL A 173 7.23 -2.32 2.21
C VAL A 173 7.94 -2.48 3.55
N TYR A 174 7.41 -1.84 4.58
CA TYR A 174 7.93 -1.88 5.94
C TYR A 174 7.09 -2.87 6.74
N LEU A 175 7.71 -3.92 7.26
CA LEU A 175 7.06 -4.99 8.00
C LEU A 175 7.27 -4.79 9.50
N MET A 176 6.21 -4.89 10.29
CA MET A 176 6.23 -4.67 11.74
C MET A 176 5.06 -5.35 12.45
N ASP A 177 5.15 -5.45 13.77
CA ASP A 177 4.11 -5.93 14.69
C ASP A 177 3.54 -4.81 15.54
#